data_AF-A0A0M2PKZ3-F1
#
_entry.id   AF-A0A0M2PKZ3-F1
#
_cell.length_a   1.000
_cell.length_b   1.000
_cell.length_c   1.000
_cell.angle_alpha   90.00
_cell.angle_beta   90.00
_cell.angle_gamma   90.00
#
_symmetry.space_group_name_H-M   'P 1'
#
loop_
_entity.id
_entity.type
_entity.pdbx_description
1 polymer ?
#
loop_
_entity_poly.entity_id
_entity_poly.type
_entity_poly.pdbx_seq_one_letter_code
_entity_poly.pdbx_strand_id
1 'polypeptide(L)'
;MEESRLKELLKVVQKNTSYYHLKWGSVSDPGKHNTWNWAAFFFTIFWLAYRKMYKLFFIFLGIELILTIPIYFVDMPEWLLYSFYPLVGIITGWYGNRWYNLHTVKILNEAQERPDSQQEPYIKTKGGAHLGIMFGLMAFSLFFFLLTDFALAYVPTKTNIKDIVRYSDDAITLEVFTEDYRWNYVKEEDRYHVVEFKGYDYTEDEDVRILFHVFFDKQLYEWGDVYLNGEKLSKEEAIDYELWIEENW
;
A
#
# COMPACT_ATOMS: atom_id res chain seq x y z
N MET A 1 -31.27 -8.28 31.60
CA MET A 1 -29.89 -7.78 31.79
C MET A 1 -29.21 -7.47 30.46
N GLU A 2 -29.31 -8.34 29.46
CA GLU A 2 -28.64 -8.19 28.17
C GLU A 2 -29.11 -6.96 27.35
N GLU A 3 -30.42 -6.70 27.33
CA GLU A 3 -30.99 -5.55 26.61
C GLU A 3 -30.63 -4.19 27.23
N SER A 4 -30.50 -4.12 28.56
CA SER A 4 -30.08 -2.89 29.26
C SER A 4 -28.63 -2.54 28.93
N ARG A 5 -27.74 -3.55 28.96
CA ARG A 5 -26.34 -3.39 28.57
C ARG A 5 -26.20 -2.99 27.11
N LEU A 6 -26.98 -3.58 26.22
CA LEU A 6 -27.00 -3.19 24.80
C LEU A 6 -27.40 -1.72 24.63
N LYS A 7 -28.43 -1.24 25.35
CA LYS A 7 -28.83 0.18 25.32
C LYS A 7 -27.70 1.12 25.76
N GLU A 8 -26.93 0.76 26.77
CA GLU A 8 -25.76 1.53 27.21
C GLU A 8 -24.65 1.56 26.14
N LEU A 9 -24.33 0.41 25.53
CA LEU A 9 -23.36 0.36 24.44
C LEU A 9 -23.80 1.22 23.25
N LEU A 10 -25.10 1.26 22.94
CA LEU A 10 -25.62 2.11 21.86
C LEU A 10 -25.50 3.61 22.16
N LYS A 11 -25.48 4.04 23.42
CA LYS A 11 -25.12 5.42 23.79
C LYS A 11 -23.70 5.76 23.38
N VAL A 12 -22.77 4.81 23.51
CA VAL A 12 -21.38 4.96 23.04
C VAL A 12 -21.30 4.97 21.51
N VAL A 13 -22.16 4.20 20.83
CA VAL A 13 -22.22 4.17 19.37
C VAL A 13 -22.66 5.49 18.75
N GLN A 14 -23.59 6.20 19.41
CA GLN A 14 -24.17 7.49 19.00
C GLN A 14 -24.92 7.48 17.65
N LYS A 15 -24.23 7.20 16.54
CA LYS A 15 -24.78 7.16 15.18
C LYS A 15 -24.79 5.74 14.61
N ASN A 16 -25.80 5.47 13.77
CA ASN A 16 -26.05 4.16 13.17
C ASN A 16 -26.36 3.07 14.22
N THR A 17 -27.05 3.43 15.30
CA THR A 17 -27.35 2.54 16.43
C THR A 17 -28.22 1.36 16.01
N SER A 18 -29.18 1.53 15.10
CA SER A 18 -30.03 0.44 14.61
C SER A 18 -29.24 -0.70 13.96
N TYR A 19 -28.19 -0.37 13.20
CA TYR A 19 -27.29 -1.37 12.61
C TYR A 19 -26.61 -2.21 13.69
N TYR A 20 -26.04 -1.55 14.71
CA TYR A 20 -25.32 -2.26 15.77
C TYR A 20 -26.25 -2.97 16.74
N HIS A 21 -27.47 -2.44 16.95
CA HIS A 21 -28.52 -3.15 17.68
C HIS A 21 -28.84 -4.47 16.99
N LEU A 22 -29.05 -4.47 15.66
CA LEU A 22 -29.32 -5.68 14.90
C LEU A 22 -28.13 -6.66 14.94
N LYS A 23 -26.92 -6.17 14.62
CA LYS A 23 -25.73 -7.02 14.48
C LYS A 23 -25.23 -7.60 15.80
N TRP A 24 -25.34 -6.85 16.89
CA TRP A 24 -24.95 -7.34 18.22
C TRP A 24 -26.09 -8.11 18.88
N GLY A 25 -27.36 -7.76 18.63
CA GLY A 25 -28.51 -8.52 19.13
C GLY A 25 -28.72 -9.87 18.43
N SER A 26 -28.12 -10.08 17.25
CA SER A 26 -28.24 -11.35 16.52
C SER A 26 -27.27 -12.45 16.96
N VAL A 27 -26.44 -12.21 17.98
CA VAL A 27 -25.46 -13.17 18.50
C VAL A 27 -25.49 -13.20 20.03
N SER A 28 -25.14 -14.33 20.63
CA SER A 28 -25.18 -14.53 22.09
C SER A 28 -24.10 -13.75 22.85
N ASP A 29 -22.96 -13.48 22.23
CA ASP A 29 -21.89 -12.66 22.81
C ASP A 29 -21.17 -11.90 21.69
N PRO A 30 -21.49 -10.61 21.48
CA PRO A 30 -20.86 -9.75 20.47
C PRO A 30 -19.36 -9.54 20.66
N GLY A 31 -18.82 -9.80 21.86
CA GLY A 31 -17.39 -9.74 22.16
C GLY A 31 -16.64 -11.03 21.77
N LYS A 32 -17.36 -12.12 21.51
CA LYS A 32 -16.80 -13.44 21.13
C LYS A 32 -17.21 -13.92 19.74
N HIS A 33 -18.31 -13.41 19.20
CA HIS A 33 -18.84 -13.80 17.90
C HIS A 33 -18.70 -12.69 16.87
N ASN A 34 -18.63 -13.10 15.61
CA ASN A 34 -18.43 -12.21 14.47
C ASN A 34 -19.73 -12.07 13.66
N THR A 35 -19.91 -10.91 13.05
CA THR A 35 -20.95 -10.67 12.05
C THR A 35 -20.36 -9.83 10.93
N TRP A 36 -20.76 -10.14 9.69
CA TRP A 36 -20.20 -9.47 8.52
C TRP A 36 -20.51 -7.96 8.50
N ASN A 37 -19.47 -7.19 8.18
CA ASN A 37 -19.48 -5.74 8.04
C ASN A 37 -18.92 -5.30 6.68
N TRP A 38 -19.82 -4.94 5.76
CA TRP A 38 -19.47 -4.45 4.43
C TRP A 38 -18.65 -3.14 4.45
N ALA A 39 -18.95 -2.23 5.37
CA ALA A 39 -18.20 -0.97 5.46
C ALA A 39 -16.76 -1.22 5.92
N ALA A 40 -16.55 -2.12 6.88
CA ALA A 40 -15.20 -2.50 7.31
C ALA A 40 -14.45 -3.23 6.18
N PHE A 41 -15.12 -4.09 5.41
CA PHE A 41 -14.53 -4.79 4.27
C PHE A 41 -13.97 -3.84 3.20
N PHE A 42 -14.83 -2.96 2.64
CA PHE A 42 -14.42 -2.06 1.56
C PHE A 42 -13.58 -0.88 2.03
N PHE A 43 -13.76 -0.44 3.28
CA PHE A 43 -13.15 0.79 3.79
C PHE A 43 -12.30 0.54 5.03
N THR A 44 -11.50 -0.53 5.06
CA THR A 44 -10.75 -0.99 6.26
C THR A 44 -10.20 0.13 7.16
N ILE A 45 -9.13 0.81 6.74
CA ILE A 45 -8.43 1.79 7.59
C ILE A 45 -9.28 3.05 7.82
N PHE A 46 -10.07 3.44 6.82
CA PHE A 46 -11.03 4.54 6.91
C PHE A 46 -12.08 4.27 7.99
N TRP A 47 -12.63 3.06 8.03
CA TRP A 47 -13.65 2.64 8.97
C TRP A 47 -13.10 2.56 10.39
N LEU A 48 -11.88 2.03 10.57
CA LEU A 48 -11.18 2.03 11.86
C LEU A 48 -10.95 3.45 12.38
N ALA A 49 -10.43 4.35 11.54
CA ALA A 49 -10.18 5.75 11.88
C ALA A 49 -11.48 6.52 12.17
N TYR A 50 -12.49 6.35 11.31
CA TYR A 50 -13.82 6.95 11.47
C TYR A 50 -14.46 6.59 12.80
N ARG A 51 -14.34 5.33 13.24
CA ARG A 51 -14.88 4.81 14.51
C ARG A 51 -13.90 4.95 15.68
N LYS A 52 -12.83 5.75 15.52
CA LYS A 52 -11.85 6.08 16.56
C LYS A 52 -11.09 4.88 17.14
N MET A 53 -10.98 3.79 16.40
CA MET A 53 -10.22 2.60 16.79
C MET A 53 -8.73 2.74 16.45
N TYR A 54 -8.08 3.76 17.02
CA TYR A 54 -6.72 4.18 16.65
C TYR A 54 -5.67 3.09 16.83
N LYS A 55 -5.80 2.23 17.86
CA LYS A 55 -4.87 1.12 18.07
C LYS A 55 -4.87 0.17 16.86
N LEU A 56 -6.05 -0.24 16.39
CA LEU A 56 -6.15 -1.12 15.23
C LEU A 56 -5.69 -0.39 13.97
N PHE A 57 -6.08 0.88 13.80
CA PHE A 57 -5.61 1.71 12.69
C PHE A 57 -4.07 1.71 12.58
N PHE A 58 -3.34 2.03 13.66
CA PHE A 58 -1.88 2.04 13.64
C PHE A 58 -1.25 0.64 13.51
N ILE A 59 -1.90 -0.43 13.99
CA ILE A 59 -1.45 -1.80 13.75
C ILE A 59 -1.52 -2.12 12.26
N PHE A 60 -2.64 -1.85 11.60
CA PHE A 60 -2.80 -2.10 10.16
C PHE A 60 -1.83 -1.23 9.34
N LEU A 61 -1.67 0.05 9.70
CA LEU A 61 -0.70 0.94 9.07
C LEU A 61 0.74 0.43 9.20
N GLY A 62 1.12 -0.09 10.37
CA GLY A 62 2.45 -0.65 10.61
C GLY A 62 2.69 -1.97 9.87
N ILE A 63 1.67 -2.82 9.74
CA ILE A 63 1.77 -4.05 8.94
C ILE A 63 1.97 -3.69 7.46
N GLU A 64 1.17 -2.76 6.94
CA GLU A 64 1.30 -2.28 5.55
C GLU A 64 2.71 -1.75 5.29
N LEU A 65 3.25 -0.90 6.20
CA LEU A 65 4.62 -0.41 6.12
C LEU A 65 5.67 -1.54 6.05
N ILE A 66 5.57 -2.54 6.94
CA ILE A 66 6.51 -3.68 6.98
C ILE A 66 6.46 -4.47 5.67
N LEU A 67 5.28 -4.60 5.07
CA LEU A 67 5.09 -5.34 3.82
C LEU A 67 5.59 -4.57 2.59
N THR A 68 5.58 -3.24 2.62
CA THR A 68 6.08 -2.41 1.51
C THR A 68 7.61 -2.33 1.50
N ILE A 69 8.28 -2.26 2.65
CA ILE A 69 9.76 -2.09 2.72
C ILE A 69 10.55 -3.06 1.81
N PRO A 70 10.25 -4.37 1.73
CA PRO A 70 11.00 -5.30 0.90
C PRO A 70 11.11 -4.92 -0.58
N ILE A 71 10.15 -4.18 -1.16
CA ILE A 71 10.17 -3.87 -2.61
C ILE A 71 11.40 -3.07 -3.03
N TYR A 72 11.98 -2.27 -2.13
CA TYR A 72 13.18 -1.49 -2.41
C TYR A 72 14.47 -2.32 -2.31
N PHE A 73 14.39 -3.57 -1.82
CA PHE A 73 15.57 -4.41 -1.58
C PHE A 73 15.56 -5.70 -2.39
N VAL A 74 14.38 -6.15 -2.82
CA VAL A 74 14.20 -7.37 -3.61
C VAL A 74 13.24 -7.11 -4.76
N ASP A 75 13.56 -7.69 -5.91
CA ASP A 75 12.69 -7.66 -7.08
C ASP A 75 11.45 -8.51 -6.81
N MET A 76 10.36 -7.86 -6.46
CA MET A 76 9.09 -8.48 -6.15
C MET A 76 8.02 -7.98 -7.12
N PRO A 77 7.16 -8.86 -7.66
CA PRO A 77 6.04 -8.41 -8.47
C PRO A 77 5.07 -7.56 -7.65
N GLU A 78 4.69 -6.40 -8.17
CA GLU A 78 3.80 -5.46 -7.49
C GLU A 78 2.42 -6.06 -7.16
N TRP A 79 1.93 -6.98 -7.99
CA TRP A 79 0.66 -7.66 -7.76
C TRP A 79 0.60 -8.43 -6.44
N LEU A 80 1.76 -8.86 -5.90
CA LEU A 80 1.81 -9.52 -4.61
C LEU A 80 1.38 -8.58 -3.49
N LEU A 81 1.72 -7.29 -3.57
CA LEU A 81 1.22 -6.28 -2.64
C LEU A 81 -0.28 -6.04 -2.82
N TYR A 82 -0.77 -5.98 -4.06
CA TYR A 82 -2.20 -5.77 -4.32
C TYR A 82 -3.07 -6.90 -3.77
N SER A 83 -2.55 -8.13 -3.72
CA SER A 83 -3.23 -9.29 -3.14
C SER A 83 -3.49 -9.17 -1.63
N PHE A 84 -2.77 -8.29 -0.92
CA PHE A 84 -2.91 -8.08 0.52
C PHE A 84 -4.18 -7.32 0.90
N TYR A 85 -4.61 -6.34 0.10
CA TYR A 85 -5.79 -5.52 0.38
C TYR A 85 -7.10 -6.32 0.53
N PRO A 86 -7.46 -7.26 -0.37
CA PRO A 86 -8.66 -8.07 -0.19
C PRO A 86 -8.57 -8.99 1.04
N LEU A 87 -7.39 -9.52 1.39
CA LEU A 87 -7.21 -10.32 2.60
C LEU A 87 -7.49 -9.49 3.86
N VAL A 88 -6.90 -8.29 3.93
CA VAL A 88 -7.16 -7.32 5.00
C VAL A 88 -8.64 -6.97 5.08
N GLY A 89 -9.27 -6.69 3.93
CA GLY A 89 -10.71 -6.43 3.83
C GLY A 89 -11.55 -7.58 4.39
N ILE A 90 -11.25 -8.85 4.05
CA ILE A 90 -11.97 -10.01 4.58
C ILE A 90 -11.84 -10.07 6.10
N ILE A 91 -10.63 -9.88 6.63
CA ILE A 91 -10.37 -9.91 8.07
C ILE A 91 -11.18 -8.80 8.78
N THR A 92 -11.12 -7.57 8.28
CA THR A 92 -11.82 -6.44 8.90
C THR A 92 -13.33 -6.51 8.71
N GLY A 93 -13.80 -7.03 7.57
CA GLY A 93 -15.21 -7.33 7.33
C GLY A 93 -15.76 -8.38 8.29
N TRP A 94 -14.97 -9.42 8.59
CA TRP A 94 -15.36 -10.50 9.50
C TRP A 94 -15.31 -10.06 10.97
N TYR A 95 -14.22 -9.44 11.41
CA TYR A 95 -13.99 -9.10 12.82
C TYR A 95 -14.44 -7.68 13.21
N GLY A 96 -14.75 -6.81 12.25
CA GLY A 96 -15.00 -5.39 12.50
C GLY A 96 -16.09 -5.14 13.54
N ASN A 97 -17.26 -5.76 13.40
CA ASN A 97 -18.35 -5.57 14.34
C ASN A 97 -18.00 -6.03 15.77
N ARG A 98 -17.19 -7.07 15.91
CA ARG A 98 -16.68 -7.57 17.19
C ARG A 98 -15.67 -6.60 17.79
N TRP A 99 -14.68 -6.16 17.01
CA TRP A 99 -13.68 -5.20 17.47
C TRP A 99 -14.32 -3.89 17.92
N TYR A 100 -15.31 -3.41 17.17
CA TYR A 100 -16.02 -2.21 17.55
C TYR A 100 -16.88 -2.42 18.80
N ASN A 101 -17.46 -3.61 19.01
CA ASN A 101 -18.12 -3.94 20.28
C ASN A 101 -17.15 -3.90 21.47
N LEU A 102 -16.00 -4.56 21.35
CA LEU A 102 -14.97 -4.55 22.40
C LEU A 102 -14.48 -3.12 22.68
N HIS A 103 -14.37 -2.29 21.64
CA HIS A 103 -14.02 -0.89 21.77
C HIS A 103 -15.09 -0.09 22.53
N THR A 104 -16.38 -0.27 22.22
CA THR A 104 -17.45 0.44 22.94
C THR A 104 -17.61 -0.04 24.38
N VAL A 105 -17.43 -1.33 24.64
CA VAL A 105 -17.38 -1.89 26.01
C VAL A 105 -16.24 -1.25 26.80
N LYS A 106 -15.05 -1.12 26.21
CA LYS A 106 -13.91 -0.45 26.85
C LYS A 106 -14.23 1.01 27.21
N ILE A 107 -14.79 1.78 26.27
CA ILE A 107 -15.16 3.18 26.52
C ILE A 107 -16.21 3.29 27.62
N LEU A 108 -17.20 2.39 27.65
CA LEU A 108 -18.25 2.39 28.66
C LEU A 108 -17.67 2.12 30.06
N ASN A 109 -16.80 1.12 30.19
CA ASN A 109 -16.14 0.81 31.46
C ASN A 109 -15.29 2.00 31.94
N GLU A 110 -14.47 2.58 31.05
CA GLU A 110 -13.66 3.76 31.36
C GLU A 110 -14.50 5.01 31.69
N ALA A 111 -15.75 5.07 31.22
CA ALA A 111 -16.69 6.12 31.61
C ALA A 111 -17.23 5.86 33.02
N GLN A 112 -17.61 4.63 33.35
CA GLN A 112 -18.16 4.26 34.65
C GLN A 112 -17.16 4.41 35.81
N GLU A 113 -15.87 4.31 35.52
CA GLU A 113 -14.79 4.58 36.50
C GLU A 113 -14.62 6.08 36.81
N ARG A 114 -15.32 6.97 36.11
CA ARG A 114 -15.24 8.43 36.28
C ARG A 114 -16.41 8.97 37.12
N PRO A 115 -16.25 10.16 37.73
CA PRO A 115 -17.34 10.85 38.41
C PRO A 115 -18.55 11.03 37.48
N ASP A 116 -19.77 10.94 38.02
CA ASP A 116 -21.03 11.01 37.25
C ASP A 116 -21.09 12.22 36.30
N SER A 117 -20.60 13.37 36.75
CA SER A 117 -20.54 14.61 35.95
C SER A 117 -19.65 14.52 34.71
N GLN A 118 -18.72 13.56 34.66
CA GLN A 118 -17.76 13.36 33.58
C GLN A 118 -18.10 12.19 32.65
N GLN A 119 -19.03 11.31 33.02
CA GLN A 119 -19.34 10.10 32.25
C GLN A 119 -19.90 10.44 30.86
N GLU A 120 -20.95 11.27 30.80
CA GLU A 120 -21.55 11.67 29.52
C GLU A 120 -20.59 12.47 28.62
N PRO A 121 -19.86 13.49 29.12
CA PRO A 121 -18.83 14.18 28.32
C PRO A 121 -17.77 13.23 27.76
N TYR A 122 -17.34 12.23 28.55
CA TYR A 122 -16.38 11.22 28.11
C TYR A 122 -16.93 10.37 26.98
N ILE A 123 -18.14 9.82 27.13
CA ILE A 123 -18.81 9.01 26.10
C ILE A 123 -19.03 9.81 24.82
N LYS A 124 -19.45 11.08 24.92
CA LYS A 124 -19.64 11.96 23.76
C LYS A 124 -18.34 12.18 22.99
N THR A 125 -17.23 12.38 23.72
CA THR A 125 -15.93 12.69 23.12
C THR A 125 -15.23 11.46 22.54
N LYS A 126 -15.25 10.32 23.27
CA LYS A 126 -14.50 9.11 22.91
C LYS A 126 -15.30 8.14 22.04
N GLY A 127 -16.62 8.07 22.23
CA GLY A 127 -17.51 7.25 21.42
C GLY A 127 -17.80 7.86 20.05
N GLY A 128 -18.76 7.24 19.37
CA GLY A 128 -19.27 7.70 18.09
C GLY A 128 -18.28 7.56 16.94
N ALA A 129 -18.43 8.44 15.97
CA ALA A 129 -17.60 8.46 14.78
C ALA A 129 -17.30 9.90 14.35
N HIS A 130 -16.18 10.12 13.66
CA HIS A 130 -15.70 11.46 13.33
C HIS A 130 -15.00 11.54 11.98
N LEU A 131 -15.62 12.22 11.01
CA LEU A 131 -15.07 12.39 9.65
C LEU A 131 -13.77 13.19 9.63
N GLY A 132 -13.68 14.29 10.38
CA GLY A 132 -12.45 15.10 10.45
C GLY A 132 -11.22 14.30 10.93
N ILE A 133 -11.35 13.50 11.99
CA ILE A 133 -10.28 12.60 12.46
C ILE A 133 -9.96 11.54 11.41
N MET A 134 -10.96 10.96 10.75
CA MET A 134 -10.73 10.03 9.65
C MET A 134 -9.87 10.67 8.56
N PHE A 135 -10.29 11.79 7.98
CA PHE A 135 -9.53 12.48 6.93
C PHE A 135 -8.16 12.94 7.41
N GLY A 136 -8.05 13.43 8.65
CA GLY A 136 -6.75 13.82 9.24
C GLY A 136 -5.78 12.65 9.35
N LEU A 137 -6.25 11.47 9.79
CA LEU A 137 -5.44 10.26 9.85
C LEU A 137 -5.10 9.72 8.45
N MET A 138 -6.00 9.84 7.47
CA MET A 138 -5.71 9.45 6.08
C MET A 138 -4.65 10.37 5.46
N ALA A 139 -4.76 11.69 5.66
CA ALA A 139 -3.77 12.64 5.19
C ALA A 139 -2.41 12.41 5.85
N PHE A 140 -2.39 12.12 7.15
CA PHE A 140 -1.19 11.70 7.86
C PHE A 140 -0.57 10.44 7.26
N SER A 141 -1.37 9.38 7.04
CA SER A 141 -0.89 8.14 6.43
C SER A 141 -0.34 8.36 5.03
N LEU A 142 -1.05 9.11 4.17
CA LEU A 142 -0.58 9.43 2.83
C LEU A 142 0.76 10.17 2.87
N PHE A 143 0.87 11.23 3.67
CA PHE A 143 2.13 11.95 3.82
C PHE A 143 3.25 11.06 4.34
N PHE A 144 2.97 10.20 5.32
CA PHE A 144 3.94 9.28 5.90
C PHE A 144 4.44 8.24 4.89
N PHE A 145 3.54 7.67 4.08
CA PHE A 145 3.92 6.75 3.00
C PHE A 145 4.71 7.44 1.89
N LEU A 146 4.30 8.62 1.44
CA LEU A 146 5.06 9.39 0.45
C LEU A 146 6.47 9.74 0.95
N LEU A 147 6.59 10.17 2.22
CA LEU A 147 7.90 10.44 2.81
C LEU A 147 8.74 9.17 2.91
N THR A 148 8.14 8.04 3.28
CA THR A 148 8.85 6.76 3.39
C THR A 148 9.30 6.27 2.03
N ASP A 149 8.42 6.31 1.03
CA ASP A 149 8.70 5.95 -0.35
C ASP A 149 9.85 6.79 -0.91
N PHE A 150 9.75 8.11 -0.78
CA PHE A 150 10.83 9.03 -1.15
C PHE A 150 12.13 8.70 -0.42
N ALA A 151 12.12 8.44 0.89
CA ALA A 151 13.34 8.12 1.63
C ALA A 151 13.95 6.77 1.20
N LEU A 152 13.11 5.76 0.92
CA LEU A 152 13.56 4.43 0.55
C LEU A 152 14.05 4.36 -0.90
N ALA A 153 13.44 5.11 -1.83
CA ALA A 153 13.88 5.21 -3.22
C ALA A 153 15.32 5.72 -3.37
N TYR A 154 15.79 6.54 -2.43
CA TYR A 154 17.16 7.08 -2.42
C TYR A 154 18.17 6.19 -1.68
N VAL A 155 17.77 4.99 -1.23
CA VAL A 155 18.72 3.98 -0.74
C VAL A 155 19.38 3.32 -1.95
N PRO A 156 20.73 3.25 -2.05
CA PRO A 156 21.42 2.72 -3.24
C PRO A 156 21.41 1.17 -3.27
N THR A 157 20.22 0.59 -3.38
CA THR A 157 20.04 -0.85 -3.58
C THR A 157 20.09 -1.18 -5.06
N LYS A 158 20.41 -2.44 -5.40
CA LYS A 158 20.39 -2.91 -6.79
C LYS A 158 19.01 -2.72 -7.43
N THR A 159 17.94 -2.94 -6.67
CA THR A 159 16.56 -2.76 -7.14
C THR A 159 16.27 -1.29 -7.43
N ASN A 160 16.55 -0.36 -6.50
CA ASN A 160 16.29 1.06 -6.74
C ASN A 160 17.12 1.64 -7.91
N ILE A 161 18.37 1.22 -8.06
CA ILE A 161 19.21 1.61 -9.20
C ILE A 161 18.59 1.12 -10.51
N LYS A 162 18.12 -0.12 -10.53
CA LYS A 162 17.44 -0.71 -11.70
C LYS A 162 16.12 0.00 -12.00
N ASP A 163 15.42 0.43 -10.97
CA ASP A 163 14.09 1.04 -11.05
C ASP A 163 14.10 2.44 -11.66
N ILE A 164 15.24 3.14 -11.62
CA ILE A 164 15.41 4.41 -12.35
C ILE A 164 15.15 4.25 -13.85
N VAL A 165 15.64 3.15 -14.45
CA VAL A 165 15.39 2.88 -15.87
C VAL A 165 14.14 2.04 -16.06
N ARG A 166 13.87 1.04 -15.20
CA ARG A 166 12.72 0.12 -15.36
C ARG A 166 11.36 0.83 -15.32
N TYR A 167 11.23 1.95 -14.62
CA TYR A 167 10.00 2.75 -14.58
C TYR A 167 9.97 3.92 -15.58
N SER A 168 10.89 3.94 -16.55
CA SER A 168 10.89 4.92 -17.64
C SER A 168 9.93 4.53 -18.77
N ASP A 169 9.58 5.50 -19.61
CA ASP A 169 8.76 5.28 -20.80
C ASP A 169 9.47 4.32 -21.77
N ASP A 170 10.79 4.46 -21.97
CA ASP A 170 11.61 3.55 -22.78
C ASP A 170 11.50 2.10 -22.32
N ALA A 171 11.58 1.88 -21.00
CA ALA A 171 11.45 0.56 -20.42
C ALA A 171 10.06 -0.04 -20.65
N ILE A 172 9.00 0.76 -20.53
CA ILE A 172 7.64 0.30 -20.81
C ILE A 172 7.53 -0.15 -22.28
N THR A 173 8.03 0.65 -23.22
CA THR A 173 8.06 0.29 -24.65
C THR A 173 8.85 -1.01 -24.87
N LEU A 174 10.06 -1.11 -24.32
CA LEU A 174 10.88 -2.33 -24.41
C LEU A 174 10.14 -3.56 -23.86
N GLU A 175 9.48 -3.46 -22.71
CA GLU A 175 8.72 -4.57 -22.12
C GLU A 175 7.46 -4.93 -22.93
N VAL A 176 6.89 -3.99 -23.70
CA VAL A 176 5.72 -4.24 -24.58
C VAL A 176 6.12 -4.95 -25.87
N PHE A 177 7.28 -4.60 -26.44
CA PHE A 177 7.77 -5.16 -27.70
C PHE A 177 8.63 -6.41 -27.53
N THR A 178 8.97 -6.79 -26.30
CA THR A 178 9.80 -7.98 -26.04
C THR A 178 9.11 -9.03 -25.17
N GLU A 179 9.39 -10.29 -25.47
CA GLU A 179 9.04 -11.44 -24.64
C GLU A 179 10.23 -11.92 -23.79
N ASP A 180 9.93 -12.67 -22.72
CA ASP A 180 10.93 -13.28 -21.80
C ASP A 180 11.99 -12.31 -21.25
N TYR A 181 11.63 -11.03 -21.17
CA TYR A 181 12.56 -9.96 -20.82
C TYR A 181 13.04 -10.01 -19.37
N ARG A 182 14.22 -9.42 -19.12
CA ARG A 182 14.86 -9.37 -17.81
C ARG A 182 15.67 -8.09 -17.64
N TRP A 183 15.52 -7.50 -16.45
CA TRP A 183 16.37 -6.41 -15.97
C TRP A 183 17.37 -6.91 -14.94
N ASN A 184 18.66 -6.63 -15.14
CA ASN A 184 19.73 -7.06 -14.26
C ASN A 184 20.66 -5.89 -13.89
N TYR A 185 20.99 -5.76 -12.60
CA TYR A 185 22.13 -4.94 -12.19
C TYR A 185 23.44 -5.66 -12.55
N VAL A 186 24.32 -4.99 -13.30
CA VAL A 186 25.59 -5.58 -13.75
C VAL A 186 26.73 -5.21 -12.80
N LYS A 187 27.05 -3.92 -12.70
CA LYS A 187 28.20 -3.41 -11.94
C LYS A 187 28.09 -1.92 -11.66
N GLU A 188 28.96 -1.44 -10.79
CA GLU A 188 29.20 -0.01 -10.54
C GLU A 188 30.44 0.42 -11.32
N GLU A 189 30.37 1.60 -11.94
CA GLU A 189 31.47 2.34 -12.53
C GLU A 189 31.69 3.64 -11.75
N ASP A 190 32.80 4.34 -11.98
CA ASP A 190 33.21 5.52 -11.20
C ASP A 190 32.14 6.62 -11.03
N ARG A 191 31.23 6.76 -12.00
CA ARG A 191 30.20 7.82 -12.00
C ARG A 191 28.78 7.33 -12.23
N TYR A 192 28.56 6.05 -12.48
CA TYR A 192 27.25 5.49 -12.84
C TYR A 192 27.21 3.98 -12.58
N HIS A 193 26.01 3.42 -12.55
CA HIS A 193 25.79 1.98 -12.49
C HIS A 193 25.39 1.45 -13.86
N VAL A 194 25.80 0.21 -14.16
CA VAL A 194 25.39 -0.47 -15.39
C VAL A 194 24.19 -1.37 -15.09
N VAL A 195 23.09 -1.09 -15.76
CA VAL A 195 21.88 -1.93 -15.75
C VAL A 195 21.69 -2.54 -17.13
N GLU A 196 21.42 -3.84 -17.18
CA GLU A 196 21.21 -4.57 -18.42
C GLU A 196 19.74 -4.91 -18.60
N PHE A 197 19.21 -4.61 -19.77
CA PHE A 197 17.98 -5.18 -20.30
C PHE A 197 18.32 -6.27 -21.31
N LYS A 198 17.55 -7.36 -21.28
CA LYS A 198 17.55 -8.43 -22.28
C LYS A 198 16.12 -8.85 -22.55
N GLY A 199 15.78 -9.11 -23.80
CA GLY A 199 14.48 -9.66 -24.20
C GLY A 199 14.54 -10.10 -25.65
N TYR A 200 13.49 -10.79 -26.10
CA TYR A 200 13.33 -11.16 -27.51
C TYR A 200 12.26 -10.29 -28.14
N ASP A 201 12.64 -9.47 -29.12
CA ASP A 201 11.71 -8.63 -29.87
C ASP A 201 10.95 -9.49 -30.88
N TYR A 202 9.67 -9.71 -30.63
CA TYR A 202 8.83 -10.56 -31.48
C TYR A 202 8.34 -9.85 -32.74
N THR A 203 8.51 -8.53 -32.83
CA THR A 203 8.12 -7.74 -34.00
C THR A 203 9.19 -7.78 -35.08
N GLU A 204 10.46 -7.76 -34.66
CA GLU A 204 11.61 -7.79 -35.57
C GLU A 204 12.31 -9.18 -35.62
N ASP A 205 11.91 -10.14 -34.78
CA ASP A 205 12.51 -11.49 -34.67
C ASP A 205 13.99 -11.45 -34.26
N GLU A 206 14.31 -10.66 -33.22
CA GLU A 206 15.69 -10.42 -32.78
C GLU A 206 15.89 -10.51 -31.26
N ASP A 207 17.06 -11.03 -30.84
CA ASP A 207 17.50 -10.95 -29.45
C ASP A 207 18.03 -9.55 -29.13
N VAL A 208 17.35 -8.84 -28.24
CA VAL A 208 17.72 -7.48 -27.81
C VAL A 208 18.50 -7.53 -26.50
N ARG A 209 19.61 -6.79 -26.43
CA ARG A 209 20.34 -6.55 -25.20
C ARG A 209 20.84 -5.11 -25.15
N ILE A 210 20.49 -4.40 -24.08
CA ILE A 210 20.84 -2.99 -23.89
C ILE A 210 21.55 -2.81 -22.56
N LEU A 211 22.63 -2.05 -22.54
CA LEU A 211 23.33 -1.63 -21.33
C LEU A 211 23.03 -0.15 -21.07
N PHE A 212 22.35 0.14 -19.96
CA PHE A 212 22.05 1.50 -19.51
C PHE A 212 23.08 1.99 -18.52
N HIS A 213 23.42 3.27 -18.61
CA HIS A 213 24.24 3.99 -17.64
C HIS A 213 23.34 4.76 -16.68
N VAL A 214 23.20 4.27 -15.45
CA VAL A 214 22.30 4.85 -14.44
C VAL A 214 23.07 5.74 -13.47
N PHE A 215 22.72 7.02 -13.43
CA PHE A 215 23.26 8.01 -12.51
C PHE A 215 22.33 8.15 -11.29
N PHE A 216 22.55 7.29 -10.29
CA PHE A 216 21.64 7.15 -9.16
C PHE A 216 21.49 8.44 -8.33
N ASP A 217 22.57 9.21 -8.15
CA ASP A 217 22.54 10.50 -7.44
C ASP A 217 21.68 11.55 -8.14
N LYS A 218 21.54 11.45 -9.46
CA LYS A 218 20.76 12.37 -10.30
C LYS A 218 19.38 11.84 -10.67
N GLN A 219 19.07 10.59 -10.32
CA GLN A 219 17.82 9.91 -10.66
C GLN A 219 17.55 9.93 -12.18
N LEU A 220 18.58 9.66 -12.98
CA LEU A 220 18.49 9.62 -14.45
C LEU A 220 19.31 8.47 -15.02
N TYR A 221 19.05 8.11 -16.27
CA TYR A 221 19.82 7.13 -17.02
C TYR A 221 20.17 7.67 -18.42
N GLU A 222 21.15 7.05 -19.05
CA GLU A 222 21.52 7.25 -20.45
C GLU A 222 21.62 5.88 -21.12
N TRP A 223 21.30 5.82 -22.42
CA TRP A 223 21.56 4.64 -23.23
C TRP A 223 23.07 4.42 -23.41
N GLY A 224 23.49 3.16 -23.27
CA GLY A 224 24.87 2.72 -23.49
C GLY A 224 24.96 1.82 -24.71
N ASP A 225 25.60 0.67 -24.54
CA ASP A 225 25.79 -0.27 -25.65
C ASP A 225 24.51 -1.05 -25.95
N VAL A 226 24.07 -1.00 -27.21
CA VAL A 226 22.95 -1.79 -27.74
C VAL A 226 23.49 -2.95 -28.57
N TYR A 227 22.89 -4.11 -28.40
CA TYR A 227 23.20 -5.32 -29.15
C TYR A 227 21.92 -5.93 -29.69
N LEU A 228 21.93 -6.25 -30.99
CA LEU A 228 20.87 -6.99 -31.68
C LEU A 228 21.46 -8.30 -32.18
N ASN A 229 20.83 -9.43 -31.86
CA ASN A 229 21.33 -10.78 -32.19
C ASN A 229 22.79 -11.04 -31.74
N GLY A 230 23.20 -10.37 -30.67
CA GLY A 230 24.55 -10.44 -30.10
C GLY A 230 25.60 -9.54 -30.78
N GLU A 231 25.25 -8.85 -31.87
CA GLU A 231 26.12 -7.89 -32.54
C GLU A 231 25.94 -6.50 -31.96
N LYS A 232 27.06 -5.83 -31.65
CA LYS A 232 27.02 -4.47 -31.10
C LYS A 232 26.71 -3.47 -32.21
N LEU A 233 25.68 -2.65 -32.02
CA LEU A 233 25.35 -1.57 -32.94
C LEU A 233 26.44 -0.50 -32.96
N SER A 234 26.61 0.13 -34.12
CA SER A 234 27.36 1.39 -34.20
C SER A 234 26.63 2.49 -33.44
N LYS A 235 27.33 3.59 -33.18
CA LYS A 235 26.74 4.71 -32.44
C LYS A 235 25.52 5.32 -33.14
N GLU A 236 25.54 5.39 -34.47
CA GLU A 236 24.44 5.95 -35.26
C GLU A 236 23.23 5.00 -35.22
N GLU A 237 23.44 3.71 -35.45
CA GLU A 237 22.39 2.68 -35.36
C GLU A 237 21.78 2.59 -33.95
N ALA A 238 22.58 2.73 -32.90
CA ALA A 238 22.07 2.72 -31.53
C ALA A 238 21.17 3.94 -31.23
N ILE A 239 21.52 5.12 -31.76
CA ILE A 239 20.70 6.33 -31.62
C ILE A 239 19.39 6.18 -32.40
N ASP A 240 19.45 5.63 -33.61
CA ASP A 240 18.23 5.40 -34.40
C ASP A 240 17.30 4.40 -33.69
N TYR A 241 17.84 3.37 -33.05
CA TYR A 241 17.08 2.42 -32.24
C TYR A 241 16.47 3.07 -30.98
N GLU A 242 17.24 3.87 -30.25
CA GLU A 242 16.76 4.65 -29.11
C GLU A 242 15.60 5.57 -29.51
N LEU A 243 15.75 6.35 -30.59
CA LEU A 243 14.70 7.21 -31.13
C LEU A 243 13.45 6.43 -31.52
N TRP A 244 13.60 5.25 -32.12
CA TRP A 244 12.46 4.40 -32.43
C TRP A 244 11.71 3.96 -31.17
N ILE A 245 12.42 3.57 -30.11
CA ILE A 245 11.80 3.24 -28.81
C ILE A 245 11.08 4.46 -28.23
N GLU A 246 11.71 5.63 -28.24
CA GLU A 246 11.14 6.89 -27.76
C GLU A 246 9.94 7.39 -28.58
N GLU A 247 9.81 7.00 -29.86
CA GLU A 247 8.69 7.39 -30.72
C GLU A 247 7.48 6.46 -30.62
N ASN A 248 7.65 5.23 -30.11
CA ASN A 248 6.63 4.18 -30.07
C ASN A 248 6.03 3.92 -28.66
N TRP A 249 6.13 4.91 -27.76
CA TRP A 249 5.47 4.91 -26.45
C TRP A 249 3.93 5.06 -26.51
#